data_AF-A0AA38GD34-F1
#
_entry.id   AF-A0AA38GD34-F1
#
_cell.length_a   1.000
_cell.length_b   1.000
_cell.length_c   1.000
_cell.angle_alpha   90.00
_cell.angle_beta   90.00
_cell.angle_gamma   90.00
#
_symmetry.space_group_name_H-M   'P 1'
#
loop_
_entity.id
_entity.type
_entity.pdbx_description
1 polymer ?
#
loop_
_entity_poly.entity_id
_entity_poly.type
_entity_poly.pdbx_seq_one_letter_code
_entity_poly.pdbx_strand_id
1 'polypeptide(L)'
;GSVIAMTDSINQTMLNRLGFSSSAELLLPTTVKRPQSLGFLWDVRKKLWFPNFLFRDFLEVMFNNRKEREELLAAMVESNREAQVPSLSQKILLLWGNNDEIFHLQLAKNMR
;
A
#
# COMPACT_ATOMS: atom_id res chain seq x y z
N GLY A 1 13.80 -16.67 -6.05
CA GLY A 1 13.30 -16.61 -4.66
C GLY A 1 12.80 -15.21 -4.37
N SER A 2 11.49 -15.00 -4.45
CA SER A 2 10.87 -13.68 -4.22
C SER A 2 11.19 -13.17 -2.82
N VAL A 3 11.54 -11.89 -2.68
CA VAL A 3 11.70 -11.23 -1.38
C VAL A 3 10.31 -10.93 -0.79
N ILE A 4 10.13 -11.15 0.51
CA ILE A 4 8.91 -10.79 1.22
C ILE A 4 8.77 -9.26 1.19
N ALA A 5 7.77 -8.76 0.46
CA ALA A 5 7.63 -7.34 0.16
C ALA A 5 7.26 -6.47 1.37
N MET A 6 6.78 -7.09 2.46
CA MET A 6 6.11 -6.41 3.57
C MET A 6 6.65 -6.86 4.93
N THR A 7 7.96 -7.01 5.04
CA THR A 7 8.60 -7.21 6.34
C THR A 7 8.46 -5.95 7.21
N ASP A 8 8.58 -6.11 8.53
CA ASP A 8 8.48 -5.00 9.49
C ASP A 8 9.45 -3.86 9.15
N SER A 9 10.67 -4.16 8.70
CA SER A 9 11.67 -3.14 8.34
C SER A 9 11.31 -2.38 7.05
N ILE A 10 10.79 -3.06 6.03
CA ILE A 10 10.35 -2.42 4.78
C ILE A 10 9.13 -1.54 5.06
N ASN A 11 8.17 -2.05 5.84
CA ASN A 11 6.96 -1.32 6.22
C ASN A 11 7.30 -0.06 7.03
N GLN A 12 8.15 -0.17 8.06
CA GLN A 12 8.56 0.98 8.87
C GLN A 12 9.30 2.05 8.04
N THR A 13 10.19 1.61 7.13
CA THR A 13 10.90 2.54 6.23
C THR A 13 9.93 3.29 5.32
N MET A 14 8.95 2.58 4.75
CA MET A 14 7.91 3.16 3.89
C MET A 14 7.02 4.13 4.66
N LEU A 15 6.53 3.75 5.84
CA LEU A 15 5.66 4.57 6.68
C LEU A 15 6.36 5.87 7.12
N ASN A 16 7.62 5.78 7.57
CA ASN A 16 8.41 6.94 7.95
C ASN A 16 8.64 7.90 6.78
N ARG A 17 8.93 7.38 5.58
CA ARG A 17 9.09 8.20 4.38
C ARG A 17 7.81 8.93 4.02
N LEU A 18 6.67 8.25 4.10
CA LEU A 18 5.37 8.81 3.75
C LEU A 18 4.74 9.65 4.89
N GLY A 19 5.33 9.64 6.08
CA GLY A 19 4.87 10.43 7.23
C GLY A 19 3.66 9.84 7.95
N PHE A 20 3.51 8.51 7.96
CA PHE A 20 2.41 7.80 8.62
C PHE A 20 2.92 7.00 9.81
N SER A 21 2.08 6.83 10.82
CA SER A 21 2.38 6.05 12.01
C SER A 21 2.07 4.56 11.87
N SER A 22 1.16 4.20 10.96
CA SER A 22 0.75 2.81 10.72
C SER A 22 0.21 2.58 9.31
N SER A 23 0.24 1.32 8.85
CA SER A 23 -0.35 0.90 7.57
C SER A 23 -1.87 1.13 7.54
N ALA A 24 -2.56 1.06 8.68
CA ALA A 24 -3.98 1.39 8.76
C ALA A 24 -4.24 2.88 8.56
N GLU A 25 -3.38 3.76 9.07
CA GLU A 25 -3.47 5.21 8.82
C GLU A 25 -3.24 5.54 7.34
N LEU A 26 -2.30 4.85 6.70
CA LEU A 26 -1.97 5.01 5.27
C LEU A 26 -3.07 4.47 4.35
N LEU A 27 -3.53 3.23 4.59
CA LEU A 27 -4.38 2.49 3.66
C LEU A 27 -5.88 2.65 3.95
N LEU A 28 -6.26 3.10 5.15
CA LEU A 28 -7.65 3.36 5.54
C LEU A 28 -7.83 4.83 5.94
N PRO A 29 -7.66 5.81 5.03
CA PRO A 29 -7.84 7.22 5.38
C PRO A 29 -9.27 7.53 5.81
N THR A 30 -9.44 8.27 6.91
CA THR A 30 -10.77 8.72 7.41
C THR A 30 -11.17 10.09 6.89
N THR A 31 -10.22 10.89 6.42
CA THR A 31 -10.48 12.27 5.97
C THR A 31 -9.50 12.67 4.87
N VAL A 32 -9.98 13.45 3.91
CA VAL A 32 -9.21 14.14 2.85
C VAL A 32 -8.26 15.25 3.36
N LYS A 33 -8.16 15.47 4.68
CA LYS A 33 -7.51 16.64 5.30
C LYS A 33 -5.99 16.70 5.15
N ARG A 34 -5.33 15.63 4.68
CA ARG A 34 -3.92 15.68 4.28
C ARG A 34 -3.82 15.60 2.74
N PRO A 35 -3.59 16.72 2.05
CA PRO A 35 -3.32 16.73 0.60
C PRO A 35 -2.13 15.83 0.20
N GLN A 36 -1.17 15.64 1.11
CA GLN A 36 0.01 14.79 0.91
C GLN A 36 -0.31 13.29 1.05
N SER A 37 -1.30 12.92 1.87
CA SER A 37 -1.61 11.52 2.20
C SER A 37 -2.42 10.80 1.13
N LEU A 38 -2.94 11.52 0.14
CA LEU A 38 -3.64 10.92 -0.99
C LEU A 38 -2.85 11.11 -2.28
N GLY A 39 -1.89 12.04 -2.34
CA GLY A 39 -1.07 12.31 -3.53
C GLY A 39 -0.51 11.04 -4.17
N PHE A 40 -0.03 10.08 -3.38
CA PHE A 40 0.51 8.81 -3.89
C PHE A 40 -0.54 7.90 -4.59
N LEU A 41 -1.83 8.02 -4.26
CA LEU A 41 -2.90 7.26 -4.93
C LEU A 41 -3.22 7.84 -6.32
N TRP A 42 -2.88 9.11 -6.55
CA TRP A 42 -3.25 9.85 -7.77
C TRP A 42 -2.05 10.32 -8.60
N ASP A 43 -0.81 10.17 -8.10
CA ASP A 43 0.41 10.60 -8.81
C ASP A 43 0.85 9.63 -9.93
N VAL A 44 -0.12 8.94 -10.52
CA VAL A 44 0.04 8.34 -11.85
C VAL A 44 -0.22 9.44 -12.88
N ARG A 45 0.76 10.33 -13.01
CA ARG A 45 0.99 11.25 -14.15
C ARG A 45 -0.02 12.35 -14.46
N LYS A 46 -1.14 12.51 -13.74
CA LYS A 46 -2.08 13.61 -14.06
C LYS A 46 -2.62 14.28 -12.82
N LYS A 47 -2.27 15.57 -12.66
CA LYS A 47 -3.03 16.58 -11.90
C LYS A 47 -4.42 16.75 -12.51
N LEU A 48 -5.24 15.70 -12.49
CA LEU A 48 -6.65 15.80 -12.81
C LEU A 48 -7.32 16.40 -11.58
N TRP A 49 -7.90 17.58 -11.75
CA TRP A 49 -8.85 18.11 -10.79
C TRP A 49 -9.94 17.05 -10.58
N PHE A 50 -10.07 16.56 -9.35
CA PHE A 50 -11.02 15.52 -9.00
C PHE A 50 -12.09 16.10 -8.06
N PRO A 51 -13.37 16.03 -8.42
CA PRO A 51 -14.45 16.58 -7.61
C PRO A 51 -14.49 16.00 -6.18
N ASN A 52 -14.74 16.86 -5.19
CA ASN A 52 -14.85 16.46 -3.79
C ASN A 52 -15.98 15.44 -3.52
N PHE A 53 -17.05 15.43 -4.31
CA PHE A 53 -18.14 14.46 -4.14
C PHE A 53 -17.68 13.05 -4.52
N LEU A 54 -16.96 12.89 -5.65
CA LEU A 54 -16.41 11.59 -6.05
C LEU A 54 -15.39 11.05 -5.04
N PHE A 55 -14.61 11.94 -4.40
CA PHE A 55 -13.72 11.52 -3.31
C PHE A 55 -14.50 10.97 -2.12
N ARG A 56 -15.58 11.65 -1.73
CA ARG A 56 -16.42 11.19 -0.61
C ARG A 56 -17.07 9.86 -0.93
N ASP A 57 -17.66 9.73 -2.12
CA ASP A 57 -18.29 8.50 -2.59
C ASP A 57 -17.27 7.35 -2.65
N PHE A 58 -16.06 7.63 -3.16
CA PHE A 58 -14.96 6.67 -3.16
C PHE A 58 -14.60 6.23 -1.73
N LEU A 59 -14.44 7.16 -0.79
CA LEU A 59 -14.10 6.82 0.59
C LEU A 59 -15.20 6.00 1.27
N GLU A 60 -16.48 6.34 1.03
CA GLU A 60 -17.62 5.66 1.61
C GLU A 60 -17.76 4.22 1.10
N VAL A 61 -17.60 4.02 -0.21
CA VAL A 61 -17.70 2.69 -0.84
C VAL A 61 -16.47 1.83 -0.56
N MET A 62 -15.26 2.40 -0.71
CA MET A 62 -14.02 1.63 -0.65
C MET A 62 -13.56 1.31 0.76
N PHE A 63 -14.07 1.99 1.79
CA PHE A 63 -13.67 1.81 3.18
C PHE A 63 -14.81 1.41 4.15
N ASN A 64 -15.87 0.75 3.64
CA ASN A 64 -16.82 -0.01 4.48
C ASN A 64 -16.13 -1.09 5.36
N ASN A 65 -16.81 -1.67 6.37
CA ASN A 65 -16.24 -2.74 7.22
C ASN A 65 -14.83 -2.41 7.75
N ARG A 66 -14.68 -1.18 8.25
CA ARG A 66 -13.37 -0.59 8.55
C ARG A 66 -12.62 -1.40 9.62
N LYS A 67 -13.35 -1.86 10.64
CA LYS A 67 -12.78 -2.61 11.75
C LYS A 67 -12.15 -3.91 11.24
N GLU A 68 -12.89 -4.64 10.40
CA GLU A 68 -12.44 -5.90 9.81
C GLU A 68 -11.22 -5.67 8.91
N ARG A 69 -11.20 -4.57 8.15
CA ARG A 69 -10.04 -4.20 7.32
C ARG A 69 -8.81 -3.83 8.15
N GLU A 70 -8.99 -3.16 9.28
CA GLU A 70 -7.91 -2.84 10.21
C GLU A 70 -7.31 -4.12 10.81
N GLU A 71 -8.16 -5.06 11.23
CA GLU A 71 -7.75 -6.38 11.71
C GLU A 71 -6.99 -7.17 10.63
N LEU A 72 -7.44 -7.15 9.38
CA LEU A 72 -6.73 -7.77 8.25
C LEU A 72 -5.36 -7.13 8.00
N LEU A 73 -5.25 -5.81 8.12
CA LEU A 73 -3.97 -5.12 7.96
C LEU A 73 -2.99 -5.48 9.08
N ALA A 74 -3.47 -5.61 10.32
CA ALA A 74 -2.65 -6.07 11.44
C ALA A 74 -2.14 -7.51 11.22
N ALA A 75 -3.05 -8.42 10.84
CA ALA A 75 -2.71 -9.82 10.58
C ALA A 75 -1.73 -10.00 9.40
N MET A 76 -1.84 -9.17 8.36
CA MET A 76 -0.91 -9.20 7.22
C MET A 76 0.54 -8.93 7.64
N VAL A 77 0.77 -7.97 8.53
CA VAL A 77 2.11 -7.66 9.05
C VAL A 77 2.64 -8.81 9.90
N GLU A 78 1.80 -9.40 10.76
CA GLU A 78 2.18 -10.51 11.63
C GLU A 78 2.54 -11.78 10.83
N SER A 79 1.77 -12.10 9.78
CA SER A 79 1.99 -13.28 8.92
C SER A 79 3.34 -13.29 8.20
N ASN A 80 3.94 -12.12 7.97
CA ASN A 80 5.23 -12.01 7.28
C ASN A 80 6.45 -12.38 8.13
N ARG A 81 6.30 -12.52 9.45
CA ARG A 81 7.41 -12.89 10.34
C ARG A 81 7.86 -14.34 10.15
N GLU A 82 6.95 -15.19 9.71
CA GLU A 82 7.17 -16.64 9.56
C GLU A 82 6.99 -17.12 8.11
N ALA A 83 6.72 -16.19 7.18
CA ALA A 83 6.39 -16.53 5.80
C ALA A 83 7.58 -17.16 5.08
N GLN A 84 7.40 -18.38 4.58
CA GLN A 84 8.28 -18.99 3.60
C GLN A 84 7.75 -18.70 2.20
N VAL A 85 8.62 -18.20 1.34
CA VAL A 85 8.24 -17.85 -0.03
C VAL A 85 8.03 -19.14 -0.82
N PRO A 86 6.81 -19.40 -1.34
CA PRO A 86 6.55 -20.64 -2.06
C PRO A 86 7.37 -20.71 -3.35
N SER A 87 7.95 -21.88 -3.62
CA SER A 87 8.56 -22.18 -4.91
C SER A 87 7.45 -22.52 -5.90
N LEU A 88 7.20 -21.62 -6.83
CA LEU A 88 6.16 -21.75 -7.84
C LEU A 88 6.81 -22.19 -9.16
N SER A 89 6.31 -23.27 -9.76
CA SER A 89 6.86 -23.84 -10.99
C SER A 89 6.35 -23.14 -12.26
N GLN A 90 5.25 -22.41 -12.16
CA GLN A 90 4.68 -21.63 -13.25
C GLN A 90 5.47 -20.35 -13.56
N LYS A 91 5.34 -19.85 -14.79
CA LYS A 91 5.88 -18.53 -15.16
C LYS A 91 5.11 -17.44 -14.40
N ILE A 92 5.84 -16.54 -13.74
CA ILE A 92 5.29 -15.41 -12.99
C ILE A 92 5.55 -14.13 -13.78
N LEU A 93 4.50 -13.33 -14.01
CA LEU A 93 4.59 -11.98 -14.53
C LEU A 93 4.34 -10.99 -13.38
N LEU A 94 5.33 -10.15 -13.07
CA LEU A 94 5.19 -9.07 -12.09
C LEU A 94 4.90 -7.76 -12.83
N LEU A 95 3.78 -7.14 -12.52
CA LEU A 95 3.45 -5.78 -12.97
C LEU A 95 3.83 -4.80 -11.87
N TRP A 96 4.52 -3.72 -12.23
CA TRP A 96 5.03 -2.75 -11.26
C TRP A 96 4.89 -1.31 -11.75
N GLY A 97 4.49 -0.41 -10.85
CA GLY A 97 4.42 1.01 -11.14
C GLY A 97 5.80 1.66 -11.13
N ASN A 98 6.20 2.32 -12.21
CA ASN A 98 7.51 3.00 -12.25
C ASN A 98 7.67 4.09 -11.18
N ASN A 99 6.55 4.67 -10.74
CA ASN A 99 6.50 5.72 -9.72
C ASN A 99 5.70 5.23 -8.48
N ASP A 100 5.76 3.94 -8.17
CA ASP A 100 5.07 3.39 -6.99
C ASP A 100 5.76 3.88 -5.69
N GLU A 101 5.03 4.70 -4.93
CA GLU A 101 5.48 5.30 -3.69
C GLU A 101 5.24 4.41 -2.45
N ILE A 102 4.48 3.32 -2.60
CA ILE A 102 4.28 2.33 -1.54
C ILE A 102 5.38 1.29 -1.66
N PHE A 103 5.48 0.65 -2.83
CA PHE A 103 6.49 -0.35 -3.13
C PHE A 103 7.47 0.17 -4.18
N HIS A 104 8.58 0.74 -3.70
CA HIS A 104 9.57 1.32 -4.59
C HIS A 104 10.14 0.27 -5.55
N LEU A 105 10.42 0.69 -6.80
CA LEU A 105 10.89 -0.19 -7.87
C LEU A 105 12.13 -1.02 -7.49
N GLN A 106 12.97 -0.54 -6.57
CA GLN A 106 14.12 -1.29 -6.08
C GLN A 106 13.72 -2.59 -5.38
N LEU A 107 12.57 -2.61 -4.71
CA LEU A 107 12.02 -3.82 -4.10
C LEU A 107 11.68 -4.86 -5.17
N ALA A 108 11.06 -4.44 -6.27
CA ALA A 108 10.76 -5.30 -7.42
C ALA A 108 12.01 -5.92 -8.03
N LYS A 109 13.08 -5.11 -8.19
CA LYS A 109 14.36 -5.58 -8.75
C LYS A 109 15.03 -6.63 -7.87
N ASN A 110 14.77 -6.59 -6.56
CA ASN A 110 15.29 -7.55 -5.60
C ASN A 110 14.44 -8.84 -5.54
N MET A 111 13.20 -8.82 -6.06
CA MET A 111 12.38 -10.02 -6.26
C MET A 111 12.86 -10.77 -7.52
N ARG A 112 13.90 -11.59 -7.34
CA ARG A 112 14.38 -12.54 -8.36
C ARG A 112 13.81 -13.93 -8.16
#